data_AF-A0A2A2HPC8-F1
#
_entry.id   AF-A0A2A2HPC8-F1
#
_cell.length_a   1.000
_cell.length_b   1.000
_cell.length_c   1.000
_cell.angle_alpha   90.00
_cell.angle_beta   90.00
_cell.angle_gamma   90.00
#
_symmetry.space_group_name_H-M   'P 1'
#
loop_
_entity.id
_entity.type
_entity.pdbx_description
1 polymer ?
#
loop_
_entity_poly.entity_id
_entity_poly.type
_entity_poly.pdbx_seq_one_letter_code
_entity_poly.pdbx_strand_id
1 'polypeptide(L)'
;MSGPPKAPSHLHLVRGNPSKRPLNKNEPKPEKWVPPTPKHFSKQEKYWFERIAEDLNASDILTHIDGMALELLIGAYVEWRKHREALEKELPS
;
A
#
# COMPACT_ATOMS: atom_id res chain seq x y z
N MET A 1 21.38 5.60 25.80
CA MET A 1 20.77 5.70 24.45
C MET A 1 20.74 4.31 23.84
N SER A 2 19.59 3.85 23.37
CA SER A 2 19.45 2.56 22.67
C SER A 2 20.23 2.62 21.35
N GLY A 3 21.01 1.58 21.04
CA GLY A 3 21.67 1.48 19.73
C GLY A 3 20.67 1.38 18.57
N PRO A 4 21.14 1.47 17.31
CA PRO A 4 20.30 1.32 16.13
C PRO A 4 19.46 0.03 16.19
N PRO A 5 18.23 0.04 15.64
CA PRO A 5 17.40 -1.15 15.58
C PRO A 5 18.14 -2.27 14.85
N LYS A 6 17.89 -3.51 15.29
CA LYS A 6 18.52 -4.68 14.69
C LYS A 6 18.12 -4.79 13.22
N ALA A 7 19.06 -5.20 12.37
CA ALA A 7 18.76 -5.52 10.99
C ALA A 7 17.71 -6.66 10.92
N PRO A 8 16.74 -6.58 9.99
CA PRO A 8 15.81 -7.67 9.70
C PRO A 8 16.52 -9.01 9.48
N SER A 9 15.88 -10.12 9.84
CA SER A 9 16.51 -11.44 9.78
C SER A 9 16.90 -11.82 8.35
N HIS A 10 16.14 -11.36 7.35
CA HIS A 10 16.45 -11.55 5.94
C HIS A 10 17.78 -10.88 5.53
N LEU A 11 18.02 -9.64 5.97
CA LEU A 11 19.30 -8.95 5.70
C LEU A 11 20.47 -9.60 6.45
N HIS A 12 20.23 -10.11 7.67
CA HIS A 12 21.24 -10.88 8.38
C HIS A 12 21.61 -12.17 7.64
N LEU A 13 20.64 -12.88 7.06
CA LEU A 13 20.87 -14.09 6.25
C LEU A 13 21.69 -13.78 5.00
N VAL A 14 21.30 -12.76 4.23
CA VAL A 14 21.99 -12.36 2.99
C VAL A 14 23.45 -11.99 3.27
N ARG A 15 23.74 -11.37 4.42
CA ARG A 15 25.10 -11.02 4.86
C ARG A 15 25.90 -12.18 5.47
N GLY A 16 25.37 -13.41 5.47
CA GLY A 16 26.06 -14.59 6.02
C GLY A 16 26.01 -14.71 7.55
N ASN A 17 25.06 -14.04 8.21
CA ASN A 17 24.93 -13.95 9.66
C ASN A 17 26.26 -13.65 10.39
N PRO A 18 26.86 -12.46 10.20
CA PRO A 18 28.18 -12.13 10.76
C PRO A 18 28.25 -12.29 12.29
N SER A 19 27.12 -12.06 12.97
CA SER A 19 27.02 -12.19 14.43
C SER A 19 27.01 -13.63 14.94
N LYS A 20 26.77 -14.62 14.06
CA LYS A 20 26.53 -16.05 14.36
C LYS A 20 25.42 -16.32 15.39
N ARG A 21 24.64 -15.30 15.77
CA ARG A 21 23.54 -15.45 16.73
C ARG A 21 22.35 -16.15 16.05
N PRO A 22 21.51 -16.88 16.81
CA PRO A 22 20.26 -17.41 16.28
C PRO A 22 19.40 -16.28 15.68
N LEU A 23 18.83 -16.54 14.50
CA LEU A 23 17.93 -15.60 13.83
C LEU A 23 16.56 -15.58 14.50
N ASN A 24 15.90 -14.42 14.48
CA ASN A 24 14.54 -14.30 14.98
C ASN A 24 13.58 -15.02 14.02
N LYS A 25 13.11 -16.21 14.42
CA LYS A 25 12.12 -16.98 13.64
C LYS A 25 10.70 -16.40 13.76
N ASN A 26 10.46 -15.55 14.75
CA ASN A 26 9.16 -14.96 15.08
C ASN A 26 9.03 -13.53 14.53
N GLU A 27 9.84 -13.16 13.54
CA GLU A 27 9.69 -11.88 12.87
C GLU A 27 8.35 -11.85 12.10
N PRO A 28 7.56 -10.76 12.19
CA PRO A 28 6.31 -10.65 11.46
C PRO A 28 6.52 -10.83 9.96
N LYS A 29 5.72 -11.70 9.35
CA LYS A 29 5.67 -11.90 7.91
C LYS A 29 4.23 -11.61 7.48
N PRO A 30 3.91 -10.36 7.12
CA PRO A 30 2.55 -10.04 6.70
C PRO A 30 2.19 -10.88 5.48
N GLU A 31 0.99 -11.44 5.51
CA GLU A 31 0.44 -12.16 4.37
C GLU A 31 0.11 -11.15 3.26
N LYS A 32 0.65 -11.42 2.07
CA LYS A 32 0.36 -10.61 0.88
C LYS A 32 -1.06 -10.89 0.45
N TRP A 33 -1.85 -9.85 0.26
CA TRP A 33 -3.23 -9.99 -0.13
C TRP A 33 -3.70 -8.78 -0.91
N VAL A 34 -4.38 -9.03 -2.03
CA VAL A 34 -4.99 -7.99 -2.86
C VAL A 34 -6.47 -7.89 -2.52
N PRO A 35 -6.98 -6.70 -2.13
CA PRO A 35 -8.38 -6.51 -1.82
C PRO A 35 -9.25 -6.65 -3.07
N PRO A 36 -10.43 -7.27 -2.95
CA PRO A 36 -11.40 -7.24 -4.04
C PRO A 36 -11.91 -5.82 -4.26
N THR A 37 -12.15 -5.46 -5.51
CA THR A 37 -12.72 -4.15 -5.85
C THR A 37 -14.09 -3.94 -5.19
N PRO A 38 -14.30 -2.86 -4.41
CA PRO A 38 -15.57 -2.60 -3.76
C PRO A 38 -16.74 -2.50 -4.76
N LYS A 39 -17.86 -3.17 -4.43
CA LYS A 39 -19.02 -3.25 -5.33
C LYS A 39 -19.68 -1.90 -5.59
N HIS A 40 -19.67 -1.02 -4.59
CA HIS A 40 -20.32 0.27 -4.63
C HIS A 40 -19.53 1.33 -5.42
N PHE A 41 -18.31 1.02 -5.85
CA PHE A 41 -17.51 1.93 -6.66
C PHE A 41 -18.16 2.23 -8.00
N SER A 42 -18.13 3.51 -8.34
CA SER A 42 -18.36 4.03 -9.69
C SER A 42 -17.30 3.50 -10.66
N LYS A 43 -17.54 3.65 -11.96
CA LYS A 43 -16.61 3.18 -13.01
C LYS A 43 -15.20 3.78 -12.86
N GLN A 44 -15.10 5.06 -12.47
CA GLN A 44 -13.82 5.74 -12.32
C GLN A 44 -13.08 5.27 -11.06
N GLU A 45 -13.80 5.02 -9.96
CA GLU A 45 -13.21 4.47 -8.74
C GLU A 45 -12.68 3.04 -8.98
N LYS A 46 -13.46 2.18 -9.66
CA LYS A 46 -13.01 0.83 -10.04
C LYS A 46 -11.70 0.86 -10.83
N TYR A 47 -11.62 1.72 -11.85
CA TYR A 47 -10.42 1.87 -12.67
C TYR A 47 -9.19 2.24 -11.82
N TRP A 48 -9.29 3.28 -10.98
CA TRP A 48 -8.16 3.71 -10.17
C TRP A 48 -7.79 2.72 -9.07
N PHE A 49 -8.78 2.04 -8.48
CA PHE A 49 -8.56 1.00 -7.50
C PHE A 49 -7.79 -0.17 -8.10
N GLU A 50 -8.25 -0.71 -9.23
CA GLU A 50 -7.57 -1.81 -9.92
C GLU A 50 -6.16 -1.42 -10.32
N ARG A 51 -5.97 -0.21 -10.87
CA ARG A 51 -4.66 0.28 -11.28
C ARG A 51 -3.68 0.41 -10.12
N ILE A 52 -4.09 1.04 -9.02
CA ILE A 52 -3.21 1.24 -7.86
C ILE A 52 -2.98 -0.07 -7.11
N ALA A 53 -4.02 -0.92 -6.98
CA ALA A 53 -3.87 -2.24 -6.37
C ALA A 53 -2.86 -3.11 -7.15
N GLU A 54 -2.85 -3.04 -8.49
CA GLU A 54 -1.87 -3.73 -9.34
C GLU A 54 -0.43 -3.25 -9.05
N ASP A 55 -0.19 -1.94 -9.06
CA ASP A 55 1.14 -1.35 -8.81
C ASP A 55 1.66 -1.67 -7.39
N LEU A 56 0.79 -1.61 -6.39
CA LEU A 56 1.12 -1.93 -4.99
C LEU A 56 1.36 -3.44 -4.79
N ASN A 57 0.60 -4.30 -5.46
CA ASN A 57 0.82 -5.74 -5.44
C ASN A 57 2.13 -6.13 -6.12
N ALA A 58 2.47 -5.50 -7.26
CA ALA A 58 3.75 -5.70 -7.93
C ALA A 58 4.95 -5.28 -7.07
N SER A 59 4.73 -4.37 -6.12
CA SER A 59 5.74 -3.89 -5.16
C SER A 59 5.79 -4.72 -3.87
N ASP A 60 4.98 -5.77 -3.74
CA ASP A 60 4.94 -6.65 -2.56
C ASP A 60 4.62 -5.95 -1.22
N ILE A 61 3.96 -4.79 -1.25
CA ILE A 61 3.65 -3.99 -0.06
C ILE A 61 2.20 -4.10 0.40
N LEU A 62 1.33 -4.72 -0.38
CA LEU A 62 -0.09 -4.82 -0.05
C LEU A 62 -0.39 -5.98 0.90
N THR A 63 -1.05 -5.67 2.00
CA THR A 63 -1.45 -6.59 3.06
C THR A 63 -2.95 -6.50 3.33
N HIS A 64 -3.48 -7.43 4.13
CA HIS A 64 -4.91 -7.47 4.47
C HIS A 64 -5.44 -6.16 5.11
N ILE A 65 -4.60 -5.43 5.85
CA ILE A 65 -5.02 -4.19 6.52
C ILE A 65 -5.09 -2.99 5.57
N ASP A 66 -4.46 -3.08 4.39
CA ASP A 66 -4.36 -1.97 3.44
C ASP A 66 -5.64 -1.79 2.59
N GLY A 67 -6.52 -2.78 2.56
CA GLY A 67 -7.73 -2.74 1.74
C GLY A 67 -8.63 -1.53 2.02
N MET A 68 -8.90 -1.25 3.30
CA MET A 68 -9.71 -0.08 3.70
C MET A 68 -9.00 1.25 3.42
N ALA A 69 -7.68 1.28 3.57
CA ALA A 69 -6.89 2.48 3.30
C ALA A 69 -6.88 2.80 1.80
N LEU A 70 -6.75 1.78 0.95
CA LEU A 70 -6.85 1.91 -0.50
C LEU A 70 -8.26 2.33 -0.92
N GLU A 71 -9.30 1.73 -0.35
CA GLU A 71 -10.69 2.12 -0.62
C GLU A 71 -10.93 3.62 -0.35
N LEU A 72 -10.50 4.10 0.82
CA LEU A 72 -10.60 5.51 1.20
C LEU A 72 -9.79 6.42 0.25
N LEU A 73 -8.56 6.04 -0.08
CA LEU A 73 -7.70 6.80 -0.99
C LEU A 73 -8.37 7.02 -2.33
N ILE A 74 -8.94 5.97 -2.91
CA ILE A 74 -9.59 6.02 -4.21
C ILE A 74 -10.84 6.91 -4.18
N GLY A 75 -11.69 6.76 -3.16
CA GLY A 75 -12.87 7.60 -2.99
C GLY A 75 -12.50 9.08 -2.93
N ALA A 76 -11.56 9.44 -2.05
CA ALA A 76 -11.09 10.82 -1.90
C ALA A 76 -10.45 11.37 -3.18
N TYR A 77 -9.64 10.56 -3.88
CA TYR A 77 -8.99 10.98 -5.12
C TYR A 77 -10.00 11.27 -6.23
N VAL A 78 -10.99 10.41 -6.41
CA VAL A 78 -12.02 10.59 -7.44
C VAL A 78 -12.93 11.78 -7.10
N GLU A 79 -13.32 11.94 -5.85
CA GLU A 79 -14.09 13.11 -5.39
C GLU A 79 -13.34 14.42 -5.64
N TRP A 80 -12.06 14.48 -5.26
CA TRP A 80 -11.21 15.64 -5.52
C TRP A 80 -11.11 15.98 -7.02
N ARG A 81 -10.91 14.98 -7.88
CA ARG A 81 -10.89 15.18 -9.35
C ARG A 81 -12.20 15.77 -9.86
N LYS A 82 -13.34 15.24 -9.42
CA LYS A 82 -14.68 15.75 -9.79
C LYS A 82 -14.86 17.21 -9.39
N HIS A 83 -14.45 17.57 -8.18
CA HIS A 83 -14.54 18.97 -7.73
C HIS A 83 -13.62 19.90 -8.52
N ARG A 84 -12.40 19.47 -8.86
CA ARG A 84 -11.51 20.26 -9.71
C ARG A 84 -12.10 20.52 -11.09
N GLU A 85 -12.67 19.49 -11.72
CA GLU A 85 -13.32 19.62 -13.03
C GLU A 85 -14.57 20.51 -12.99
N ALA A 86 -15.31 20.52 -11.86
CA ALA A 86 -16.44 21.42 -11.68
C ALA A 86 -15.98 22.89 -11.54
N LEU A 87 -14.97 23.15 -10.70
CA LEU A 87 -14.44 24.50 -10.50
C LEU A 87 -13.86 25.10 -11.78
N GLU A 88 -13.17 24.31 -12.60
CA GLU A 88 -12.63 24.77 -13.89
C GLU A 88 -13.74 25.17 -14.89
N LYS A 89 -14.90 24.53 -14.82
CA LYS A 89 -16.07 24.90 -15.66
C LYS A 89 -16.76 26.17 -15.18
N GLU A 90 -16.81 26.39 -13.86
CA GLU A 90 -17.45 27.57 -13.26
C GLU A 90 -16.56 28.82 -13.32
N LEU A 91 -15.23 28.64 -13.29
CA LEU A 91 -14.23 29.71 -13.33
C LEU A 91 -13.23 29.48 -14.48
N PRO A 92 -13.67 29.59 -15.75
CA PRO A 92 -12.74 29.54 -16.87
C PRO A 92 -11.76 30.71 -16.74
N SER A 93 -10.47 30.40 -16.87
CA SER A 93 -9.35 31.35 -16.77
C SER A 93 -9.38 32.43 -17.86
#